data_AF-A0A8S1GQ03-F1
#
_entry.id   AF-A0A8S1GQ03-F1
#
_cell.length_a   1.000
_cell.length_b   1.000
_cell.length_c   1.000
_cell.angle_alpha   90.00
_cell.angle_beta   90.00
_cell.angle_gamma   90.00
#
_symmetry.space_group_name_H-M   'P 1'
#
loop_
_entity.id
_entity.type
_entity.pdbx_description
1 polymer ?
#
loop_
_entity_poly.entity_id
_entity_poly.type
_entity_poly.pdbx_seq_one_letter_code
_entity_poly.pdbx_strand_id
1 'polypeptide(L)'
;MKRKAAKANKDPESEKDPHLRESLNDVRFAVFAILLRFLFSSYLYDWARERVELVTPVFSYEQLLDDLEMKKDGLPLYTFPHFHNAPMMMWIYSSVSYFGKHSVLAFSCLLDVSVAWLLKWTADAVKSKKEGEAAGCGRWLFRTYLFNPITIASCAICSLSTLYNFLAALSAYLFFSGCLMGYVVVLGIWTSWTVYPAILFNILFVLDLPKRQLGIYLGVGLAVVTAISSVHFWSQGSLEFLDSSYFYMLTFKDITPNVGLYWYFFVQVFDHFREFYVLTFMTFYWFVPVPLTMSIRGDPHLLFWLFLLLSSVFFPSPTLNTATVVFSLWPIFLKRYGEYWRYTLLIVATIVTCVTLMPVMWHMWMVSSSGNANFYFGVTLTYNIAMIYMVIDGTFVYFRDQTNDYFKDWKSRHMGFAYAFH
;
A
#
# COMPACT_ATOMS: atom_id res chain seq x y z
N MET A 1 3.29 -21.79 69.41
CA MET A 1 2.77 -22.72 68.37
C MET A 1 1.74 -21.99 67.51
N LYS A 2 1.81 -22.20 66.18
CA LYS A 2 0.91 -21.68 65.12
C LYS A 2 1.07 -20.21 64.69
N ARG A 3 2.06 -19.95 63.83
CA ARG A 3 2.00 -18.97 62.72
C ARG A 3 3.23 -19.17 61.83
N LYS A 4 3.14 -20.09 60.86
CA LYS A 4 3.99 -20.20 59.65
C LYS A 4 3.61 -21.47 58.88
N ALA A 5 2.54 -21.39 58.10
CA ALA A 5 2.22 -22.34 57.03
C ALA A 5 1.18 -21.71 56.09
N ALA A 6 1.58 -20.62 55.45
CA ALA A 6 0.87 -20.06 54.30
C ALA A 6 1.93 -19.41 53.40
N LYS A 7 2.81 -20.26 52.84
CA LYS A 7 3.78 -19.84 51.83
C LYS A 7 3.43 -20.58 50.55
N ALA A 8 2.88 -19.81 49.62
CA ALA A 8 3.00 -19.96 48.18
C ALA A 8 2.68 -21.34 47.60
N ASN A 9 1.40 -21.58 47.32
CA ASN A 9 1.05 -22.23 46.07
C ASN A 9 0.83 -21.11 45.05
N LYS A 10 1.93 -20.59 44.47
CA LYS A 10 1.88 -19.75 43.28
C LYS A 10 2.02 -20.72 42.11
N ASP A 11 1.00 -20.79 41.27
CA ASP A 11 1.02 -21.59 40.05
C ASP A 11 2.27 -21.26 39.23
N PRO A 12 3.01 -22.26 38.72
CA PRO A 12 4.22 -22.05 37.92
C PRO A 12 3.96 -21.34 36.58
N GLU A 13 2.70 -21.04 36.23
CA GLU A 13 2.35 -20.26 35.05
C GLU A 13 2.46 -18.74 35.24
N SER A 14 2.56 -18.23 36.48
CA SER A 14 2.52 -16.77 36.74
C SER A 14 3.82 -16.01 36.41
N GLU A 15 4.88 -16.71 35.99
CA GLU A 15 6.22 -16.13 35.78
C GLU A 15 6.73 -16.30 34.34
N LYS A 16 5.83 -16.34 33.35
CA LYS A 16 6.23 -16.18 31.94
C LYS A 16 6.44 -14.69 31.65
N ASP A 17 7.65 -14.36 31.20
CA ASP A 17 8.09 -13.02 30.76
C ASP A 17 6.97 -12.29 29.99
N PRO A 18 6.56 -11.07 30.40
CA PRO A 18 5.49 -10.32 29.75
C PRO A 18 5.70 -10.17 28.24
N HIS A 19 6.94 -10.06 27.76
CA HIS A 19 7.24 -10.02 26.32
C HIS A 19 6.91 -11.34 25.60
N LEU A 20 7.14 -12.48 26.24
CA LEU A 20 6.83 -13.79 25.69
C LEU A 20 5.32 -14.01 25.58
N ARG A 21 4.55 -13.61 26.61
CA ARG A 21 3.09 -13.67 26.59
C ARG A 21 2.50 -12.80 25.49
N GLU A 22 3.07 -11.62 25.27
CA GLU A 22 2.62 -10.72 24.21
C GLU A 22 2.90 -11.29 22.81
N SER A 23 4.11 -11.81 22.58
CA SER A 23 4.46 -12.46 21.31
C SER A 23 3.53 -13.65 20.99
N LEU A 24 3.21 -14.46 22.01
CA LEU A 24 2.27 -15.57 21.87
C LEU A 24 0.86 -15.11 21.48
N ASN A 25 0.40 -13.96 21.98
CA ASN A 25 -0.91 -13.42 21.62
C ASN A 25 -0.95 -12.95 20.16
N ASP A 26 0.11 -12.31 19.67
CA ASP A 26 0.18 -11.87 18.27
C ASP A 26 0.18 -13.07 17.31
N VAL A 27 0.86 -14.16 17.67
CA VAL A 27 0.78 -15.43 16.93
C VAL A 27 -0.64 -15.99 16.94
N ARG A 28 -1.35 -15.98 18.08
CA ARG A 28 -2.75 -16.43 18.16
C ARG A 28 -3.67 -15.60 17.26
N PHE A 29 -3.49 -14.27 17.23
CA PHE A 29 -4.25 -13.40 16.32
C PHE A 29 -3.95 -13.71 14.85
N ALA A 30 -2.68 -13.95 14.50
CA ALA A 30 -2.32 -14.33 13.14
C ALA A 30 -2.95 -15.67 12.73
N VAL A 31 -2.93 -16.69 13.60
CA VAL A 31 -3.57 -17.99 13.34
C VAL A 31 -5.08 -17.83 13.14
N PHE A 32 -5.74 -17.05 14.01
CA PHE A 32 -7.16 -16.77 13.87
C PHE A 32 -7.47 -16.00 12.58
N ALA A 33 -6.64 -15.04 12.19
CA ALA A 33 -6.76 -14.30 10.95
C ALA A 33 -6.59 -15.20 9.70
N ILE A 34 -5.69 -16.19 9.75
CA ILE A 34 -5.55 -17.20 8.69
C ILE A 34 -6.84 -18.04 8.60
N LEU A 35 -7.35 -18.54 9.73
CA LEU A 35 -8.60 -19.30 9.75
C LEU A 35 -9.77 -18.51 9.15
N LEU A 36 -9.89 -17.22 9.46
CA LEU A 36 -10.90 -16.34 8.86
C LEU A 36 -10.77 -16.25 7.33
N ARG A 37 -9.56 -16.18 6.78
CA ARG A 37 -9.32 -16.14 5.32
C ARG A 37 -9.73 -17.46 4.66
N PHE A 38 -9.42 -18.60 5.27
CA PHE A 38 -9.86 -19.92 4.78
C PHE A 38 -11.39 -20.08 4.83
N LEU A 39 -12.02 -19.66 5.93
CA LEU A 39 -13.48 -19.66 6.06
C LEU A 39 -14.12 -18.75 5.01
N PHE A 40 -13.62 -17.53 4.84
CA PHE A 40 -14.11 -16.60 3.82
C PHE A 40 -13.97 -17.20 2.41
N SER A 41 -12.82 -17.79 2.09
CA SER A 41 -12.58 -18.44 0.79
C SER A 41 -13.52 -19.63 0.55
N SER A 42 -13.99 -20.29 1.61
CA SER A 42 -14.90 -21.43 1.49
C SER A 42 -16.37 -21.03 1.27
N TYR A 43 -16.81 -19.88 1.81
CA TYR A 43 -18.23 -19.48 1.79
C TYR A 43 -18.55 -18.26 0.90
N LEU A 44 -17.58 -17.36 0.69
CA LEU A 44 -17.80 -16.04 0.08
C LEU A 44 -16.90 -15.79 -1.15
N TYR A 45 -16.16 -16.80 -1.61
CA TYR A 45 -15.25 -16.68 -2.77
C TYR A 45 -15.98 -16.25 -4.04
N ASP A 46 -17.06 -16.93 -4.42
CA ASP A 46 -17.79 -16.66 -5.66
C ASP A 46 -18.42 -15.26 -5.66
N TRP A 47 -18.92 -14.82 -4.51
CA TRP A 47 -19.43 -13.46 -4.36
C TRP A 47 -18.32 -12.43 -4.48
N ALA A 48 -17.17 -12.66 -3.83
CA ALA A 48 -16.08 -11.70 -3.75
C ALA A 48 -15.29 -11.54 -5.07
N ARG A 49 -15.18 -12.60 -5.88
CA ARG A 49 -14.46 -12.54 -7.17
C ARG A 49 -15.17 -11.70 -8.23
N GLU A 50 -16.49 -11.55 -8.13
CA GLU A 50 -17.32 -10.74 -9.04
C GLU A 50 -17.33 -9.25 -8.67
N ARG A 51 -16.64 -8.88 -7.59
CA ARG A 51 -16.57 -7.51 -7.07
C ARG A 51 -15.42 -6.75 -7.71
N VAL A 52 -15.74 -5.74 -8.50
CA VAL A 52 -14.75 -4.80 -9.07
C VAL A 52 -14.00 -3.99 -8.01
N GLU A 53 -14.52 -3.95 -6.78
CA GLU A 53 -13.84 -3.35 -5.64
C GLU A 53 -12.63 -4.18 -5.17
N LEU A 54 -12.65 -5.50 -5.43
CA LEU A 54 -11.66 -6.47 -4.96
C LEU A 54 -10.83 -7.07 -6.09
N VAL A 55 -11.36 -7.10 -7.32
CA VAL A 55 -10.74 -7.69 -8.51
C VAL A 55 -10.68 -6.66 -9.63
N THR A 56 -9.50 -6.54 -10.25
CA THR A 56 -9.29 -5.83 -11.52
C THR A 56 -8.49 -6.74 -12.45
N PRO A 57 -8.42 -6.43 -13.76
CA PRO A 57 -7.68 -7.29 -14.70
C PRO A 57 -6.21 -7.50 -14.31
N VAL A 58 -5.60 -6.48 -13.69
CA VAL A 58 -4.22 -6.55 -13.20
C VAL A 58 -4.11 -7.46 -11.97
N PHE A 59 -5.09 -7.45 -11.07
CA PHE A 59 -5.01 -8.15 -9.79
C PHE A 59 -5.84 -9.45 -9.70
N SER A 60 -6.33 -9.97 -10.83
CA SER A 60 -7.16 -11.18 -10.92
C SER A 60 -6.31 -12.45 -10.96
N TYR A 61 -6.58 -13.37 -10.03
CA TYR A 61 -5.96 -14.70 -10.03
C TYR A 61 -6.57 -15.64 -11.08
N GLU A 62 -7.88 -15.49 -11.37
CA GLU A 62 -8.55 -16.32 -12.38
C GLU A 62 -8.03 -16.01 -13.78
N GLN A 63 -7.87 -14.72 -14.08
CA GLN A 63 -7.28 -14.30 -15.35
C GLN A 63 -5.85 -14.83 -15.51
N LEU A 64 -5.07 -14.81 -14.43
CA LEU A 64 -3.74 -15.42 -14.45
C LEU A 64 -3.78 -16.94 -14.70
N LEU A 65 -4.78 -17.66 -14.19
CA LEU A 65 -4.95 -19.08 -14.47
C LEU A 65 -5.31 -19.33 -15.93
N ASP A 66 -6.21 -18.52 -16.49
CA ASP A 66 -6.56 -18.58 -17.91
C ASP A 66 -5.31 -18.33 -18.78
N ASP A 67 -4.50 -17.33 -18.42
CA ASP A 67 -3.23 -17.03 -19.10
C ASP A 67 -2.24 -18.19 -18.99
N LEU A 68 -2.16 -18.84 -17.83
CA LEU A 68 -1.30 -20.01 -17.62
C LEU A 68 -1.73 -21.20 -18.47
N GLU A 69 -3.03 -21.39 -18.67
CA GLU A 69 -3.55 -22.46 -19.53
C GLU A 69 -3.30 -22.14 -21.01
N MET A 70 -3.55 -20.90 -21.44
CA MET A 70 -3.19 -20.42 -22.79
C MET A 70 -1.70 -20.64 -23.10
N LYS A 71 -0.82 -20.45 -22.10
CA LYS A 71 0.61 -20.74 -22.25
C LYS A 71 0.88 -22.21 -22.57
N LYS A 72 0.17 -23.14 -21.90
CA LYS A 72 0.35 -24.59 -22.11
C LYS A 72 -0.08 -25.00 -23.50
N ASP A 73 -1.11 -24.33 -24.03
CA ASP A 73 -1.61 -24.54 -25.39
C ASP A 73 -0.69 -23.94 -26.48
N GLY A 74 0.44 -23.32 -26.08
CA GLY A 74 1.41 -22.72 -27.01
C GLY A 74 0.95 -21.40 -27.61
N LEU A 75 -0.09 -20.77 -27.05
CA LEU A 75 -0.55 -19.46 -27.48
C LEU A 75 0.39 -18.37 -26.94
N PRO A 76 0.67 -17.33 -27.75
CA PRO A 76 1.54 -16.25 -27.33
C PRO A 76 0.81 -15.35 -26.32
N LEU A 77 1.42 -15.17 -25.14
CA LEU A 77 0.75 -14.60 -23.96
C LEU A 77 0.48 -13.10 -24.03
N TYR A 78 1.42 -12.35 -24.59
CA TYR A 78 1.39 -10.88 -24.57
C TYR A 78 0.82 -10.28 -25.85
N THR A 79 0.45 -11.10 -26.81
CA THR A 79 -0.14 -10.69 -28.09
C THR A 79 -1.64 -10.49 -27.98
N PHE A 80 -2.28 -11.12 -27.00
CA PHE A 80 -3.68 -10.89 -26.68
C PHE A 80 -3.81 -9.79 -25.61
N PRO A 81 -4.84 -8.93 -25.70
CA PRO A 81 -5.07 -7.82 -24.77
C PRO A 81 -5.53 -8.27 -23.38
N HIS A 82 -5.33 -9.54 -23.01
CA HIS A 82 -5.81 -10.14 -21.78
C HIS A 82 -4.72 -10.20 -20.69
N PHE A 83 -3.43 -10.21 -21.03
CA PHE A 83 -2.38 -10.30 -20.00
C PHE A 83 -1.66 -8.98 -19.76
N HIS A 84 -1.80 -8.44 -18.54
CA HIS A 84 -1.26 -7.14 -18.14
C HIS A 84 -0.17 -7.20 -17.06
N ASN A 85 0.19 -8.39 -16.59
CA ASN A 85 1.15 -8.56 -15.50
C ASN A 85 2.57 -8.81 -16.01
N ALA A 86 3.54 -8.36 -15.22
CA ALA A 86 4.95 -8.58 -15.51
C ALA A 86 5.29 -10.10 -15.54
N PRO A 87 6.20 -10.55 -16.42
CA PRO A 87 6.52 -11.98 -16.57
C PRO A 87 6.93 -12.70 -15.27
N MET A 88 7.64 -12.01 -14.37
CA MET A 88 8.06 -12.60 -13.09
C MET A 88 6.88 -12.90 -12.17
N MET A 89 5.80 -12.13 -12.25
CA MET A 89 4.56 -12.39 -11.51
C MET A 89 3.97 -13.74 -11.92
N MET A 90 3.97 -14.01 -13.21
CA MET A 90 3.52 -15.29 -13.78
C MET A 90 4.35 -16.44 -13.24
N TRP A 91 5.68 -16.30 -13.19
CA TRP A 91 6.59 -17.32 -12.67
C TRP A 91 6.34 -17.64 -11.19
N ILE A 92 6.15 -16.62 -10.36
CA ILE A 92 5.88 -16.80 -8.93
C ILE A 92 4.59 -17.60 -8.73
N TYR A 93 3.50 -17.14 -9.34
CA TYR A 93 2.19 -17.77 -9.14
C TYR A 93 2.03 -19.08 -9.89
N SER A 94 2.71 -19.31 -11.02
CA SER A 94 2.72 -20.62 -11.68
C SER A 94 3.41 -21.67 -10.80
N SER A 95 4.52 -21.30 -10.17
CA SER A 95 5.28 -22.16 -9.25
C SER A 95 4.45 -22.52 -8.02
N VAL A 96 3.71 -21.57 -7.46
CA VAL A 96 2.83 -21.83 -6.30
C VAL A 96 1.59 -22.62 -6.72
N SER A 97 0.97 -22.28 -7.85
CA SER A 97 -0.25 -22.94 -8.35
C SER A 97 -0.02 -24.39 -8.76
N TYR A 98 1.22 -24.79 -9.06
CA TYR A 98 1.60 -26.19 -9.31
C TYR A 98 1.16 -27.13 -8.18
N PHE A 99 1.15 -26.65 -6.92
CA PHE A 99 0.74 -27.44 -5.76
C PHE A 99 -0.78 -27.38 -5.46
N GLY A 100 -1.58 -26.74 -6.33
CA GLY A 100 -3.04 -26.67 -6.24
C GLY A 100 -3.60 -25.34 -5.71
N LYS A 101 -4.93 -25.18 -5.71
CA LYS A 101 -5.58 -23.91 -5.28
C LYS A 101 -5.28 -23.55 -3.82
N HIS A 102 -5.18 -24.55 -2.95
CA HIS A 102 -4.93 -24.34 -1.52
C HIS A 102 -3.51 -23.82 -1.22
N SER A 103 -2.50 -24.17 -2.04
CA SER A 103 -1.14 -23.63 -1.87
C SER A 103 -1.10 -22.14 -2.19
N VAL A 104 -1.85 -21.68 -3.19
CA VAL A 104 -1.96 -20.26 -3.54
C VAL A 104 -2.62 -19.49 -2.41
N LEU A 105 -3.72 -20.00 -1.87
CA LEU A 105 -4.37 -19.37 -0.72
C LEU A 105 -3.43 -19.32 0.51
N ALA A 106 -2.70 -20.40 0.79
CA ALA A 106 -1.72 -20.43 1.86
C ALA A 106 -0.57 -19.42 1.64
N PHE A 107 -0.09 -19.30 0.40
CA PHE A 107 0.91 -18.31 0.00
C PHE A 107 0.40 -16.87 0.17
N SER A 108 -0.82 -16.57 -0.30
CA SER A 108 -1.46 -15.27 -0.09
C SER A 108 -1.62 -14.96 1.41
N CYS A 109 -2.03 -15.94 2.23
CA CYS A 109 -2.13 -15.77 3.68
C CYS A 109 -0.77 -15.49 4.33
N LEU A 110 0.28 -16.19 3.88
CA LEU A 110 1.64 -15.96 4.38
C LEU A 110 2.13 -14.55 4.05
N LEU A 111 1.91 -14.07 2.84
CA LEU A 111 2.25 -12.70 2.44
C LEU A 111 1.48 -11.68 3.27
N ASP A 112 0.17 -11.86 3.42
CA ASP A 112 -0.72 -10.92 4.11
C ASP A 112 -0.43 -10.85 5.62
N VAL A 113 -0.16 -11.98 6.27
CA VAL A 113 0.32 -12.00 7.67
C VAL A 113 1.70 -11.36 7.79
N SER A 114 2.59 -11.58 6.81
CA SER A 114 3.91 -10.94 6.79
C SER A 114 3.79 -9.41 6.67
N VAL A 115 2.84 -8.90 5.88
CA VAL A 115 2.53 -7.46 5.82
C VAL A 115 2.16 -6.91 7.19
N ALA A 116 1.29 -7.60 7.94
CA ALA A 116 0.91 -7.16 9.28
C ALA A 116 2.12 -7.05 10.23
N TRP A 117 3.03 -8.03 10.18
CA TRP A 117 4.28 -8.01 10.97
C TRP A 117 5.22 -6.87 10.53
N LEU A 118 5.40 -6.68 9.23
CA LEU A 118 6.20 -5.59 8.68
C LEU A 118 5.66 -4.23 9.12
N LEU A 119 4.34 -4.03 9.09
CA LEU A 119 3.69 -2.80 9.57
C LEU A 119 3.92 -2.57 11.07
N LYS A 120 3.83 -3.64 11.89
CA LYS A 120 4.13 -3.57 13.32
C LYS A 120 5.57 -3.10 13.56
N TRP A 121 6.53 -3.76 12.90
CA TRP A 121 7.95 -3.41 13.03
C TRP A 121 8.27 -2.03 12.47
N THR A 122 7.57 -1.60 11.42
CA THR A 122 7.68 -0.24 10.87
C THR A 122 7.31 0.81 11.92
N ALA A 123 6.21 0.62 12.63
CA ALA A 123 5.81 1.52 13.72
C ALA A 123 6.74 1.45 14.94
N ASP A 124 7.36 0.30 15.21
CA ASP A 124 8.36 0.18 16.27
C ASP A 124 9.69 0.85 15.89
N ALA A 125 10.09 0.84 14.62
CA ALA A 125 11.30 1.51 14.12
C ALA A 125 11.24 3.05 14.29
N VAL A 126 10.05 3.66 14.16
CA VAL A 126 9.84 5.11 14.36
C VAL A 126 10.15 5.57 15.79
N LYS A 127 10.02 4.68 16.80
CA LYS A 127 10.14 5.03 18.23
C LYS A 127 11.53 5.42 18.68
N SER A 128 12.57 5.13 17.91
CA SER A 128 13.96 5.29 18.38
C SER A 128 14.44 6.74 18.48
N LYS A 129 13.67 7.77 18.07
CA LYS A 129 14.14 9.17 18.03
C LYS A 129 13.49 10.17 18.99
N LYS A 130 12.34 9.85 19.61
CA LYS A 130 11.74 10.66 20.70
C LYS A 130 11.15 9.69 21.73
N GLU A 131 11.87 9.53 22.84
CA GLU A 131 11.55 8.59 23.92
C GLU A 131 10.15 8.83 24.49
N GLY A 132 9.32 7.78 24.54
CA GLY A 132 8.16 7.70 25.44
C GLY A 132 6.79 7.52 24.79
N GLU A 133 6.49 8.16 23.66
CA GLU A 133 5.08 8.35 23.30
C GLU A 133 4.46 7.27 22.42
N ALA A 134 5.21 6.58 21.56
CA ALA A 134 4.64 5.67 20.56
C ALA A 134 4.32 4.23 21.06
N ALA A 135 4.46 3.93 22.35
CA ALA A 135 4.11 2.63 22.93
C ALA A 135 2.73 2.13 22.45
N GLY A 136 2.67 0.89 21.94
CA GLY A 136 1.43 0.26 21.46
C GLY A 136 0.98 0.53 20.02
N CYS A 137 1.50 1.53 19.30
CA CYS A 137 1.05 1.84 17.92
C CYS A 137 1.22 0.66 16.94
N GLY A 138 2.37 -0.03 16.98
CA GLY A 138 2.60 -1.21 16.15
C GLY A 138 1.61 -2.35 16.39
N ARG A 139 1.12 -2.53 17.62
CA ARG A 139 0.10 -3.54 17.94
C ARG A 139 -1.27 -3.19 17.34
N TRP A 140 -1.61 -1.90 17.34
CA TRP A 140 -2.81 -1.42 16.68
C TRP A 140 -2.72 -1.69 15.18
N LEU A 141 -1.64 -1.28 14.53
CA LEU A 141 -1.41 -1.51 13.10
C LEU A 141 -1.51 -2.99 12.72
N PHE A 142 -0.86 -3.86 13.49
CA PHE A 142 -0.91 -5.30 13.29
C PHE A 142 -2.35 -5.83 13.27
N ARG A 143 -3.14 -5.48 14.29
CA ARG A 143 -4.51 -5.99 14.44
C ARG A 143 -5.46 -5.36 13.44
N THR A 144 -5.37 -4.05 13.20
CA THR A 144 -6.24 -3.35 12.24
C THR A 144 -6.02 -3.84 10.83
N TYR A 145 -4.79 -4.19 10.44
CA TYR A 145 -4.51 -4.77 9.13
C TYR A 145 -5.04 -6.21 9.01
N LEU A 146 -4.76 -7.07 10.00
CA LEU A 146 -5.17 -8.48 9.97
C LEU A 146 -6.69 -8.68 9.91
N PHE A 147 -7.43 -7.83 10.62
CA PHE A 147 -8.89 -7.89 10.74
C PHE A 147 -9.62 -6.91 9.81
N ASN A 148 -8.92 -6.30 8.86
CA ASN A 148 -9.56 -5.47 7.84
C ASN A 148 -10.38 -6.38 6.89
N PRO A 149 -11.70 -6.14 6.71
CA PRO A 149 -12.53 -6.97 5.83
C PRO A 149 -12.03 -6.97 4.37
N ILE A 150 -11.42 -5.88 3.91
CA ILE A 150 -10.89 -5.76 2.55
C ILE A 150 -9.67 -6.67 2.36
N THR A 151 -8.74 -6.72 3.33
CA THR A 151 -7.55 -7.58 3.25
C THR A 151 -7.93 -9.04 3.36
N ILE A 152 -8.87 -9.38 4.25
CA ILE A 152 -9.44 -10.73 4.38
C ILE A 152 -10.06 -11.18 3.05
N ALA A 153 -10.95 -10.38 2.46
CA ALA A 153 -11.63 -10.72 1.22
C ALA A 153 -10.65 -10.85 0.04
N SER A 154 -9.73 -9.90 -0.10
CA SER A 154 -8.73 -9.88 -1.18
C SER A 154 -7.73 -11.04 -1.09
N CYS A 155 -7.33 -11.41 0.13
CA CYS A 155 -6.50 -12.59 0.37
C CYS A 155 -7.28 -13.89 0.09
N ALA A 156 -8.56 -13.96 0.48
CA ALA A 156 -9.39 -15.15 0.30
C ALA A 156 -9.68 -15.49 -1.17
N ILE A 157 -9.69 -14.48 -2.04
CA ILE A 157 -9.78 -14.65 -3.51
C ILE A 157 -8.41 -14.79 -4.19
N CYS A 158 -7.33 -14.91 -3.42
CA CYS A 158 -5.95 -15.02 -3.92
C CYS A 158 -5.51 -13.82 -4.79
N SER A 159 -6.01 -12.61 -4.51
CA SER A 159 -5.69 -11.44 -5.32
C SER A 159 -4.19 -11.17 -5.39
N LEU A 160 -3.69 -10.90 -6.59
CA LEU A 160 -2.27 -10.56 -6.83
C LEU A 160 -1.84 -9.30 -6.06
N SER A 161 -2.79 -8.44 -5.68
CA SER A 161 -2.57 -7.23 -4.87
C SER A 161 -1.92 -7.52 -3.50
N THR A 162 -2.07 -8.74 -2.94
CA THR A 162 -1.41 -9.10 -1.66
C THR A 162 0.11 -9.06 -1.78
N LEU A 163 0.65 -9.44 -2.93
CA LEU A 163 2.10 -9.41 -3.17
C LEU A 163 2.62 -7.99 -3.37
N TYR A 164 1.83 -7.12 -4.01
CA TYR A 164 2.15 -5.68 -4.12
C TYR A 164 2.14 -5.02 -2.74
N ASN A 165 1.16 -5.35 -1.89
CA ASN A 165 1.11 -4.89 -0.51
C ASN A 165 2.29 -5.39 0.32
N PHE A 166 2.75 -6.62 0.10
CA PHE A 166 3.98 -7.13 0.71
C PHE A 166 5.21 -6.30 0.33
N LEU A 167 5.40 -5.99 -0.95
CA LEU A 167 6.51 -5.12 -1.39
C LEU A 167 6.39 -3.70 -0.82
N ALA A 168 5.18 -3.14 -0.77
CA ALA A 168 4.93 -1.83 -0.17
C ALA A 168 5.27 -1.80 1.33
N ALA A 169 4.83 -2.81 2.08
CA ALA A 169 5.12 -2.91 3.52
C ALA A 169 6.59 -3.23 3.81
N LEU A 170 7.23 -4.06 2.98
CA LEU A 170 8.65 -4.38 3.10
C LEU A 170 9.52 -3.16 2.82
N SER A 171 9.21 -2.41 1.76
CA SER A 171 9.90 -1.15 1.45
C SER A 171 9.72 -0.12 2.57
N ALA A 172 8.52 0.00 3.13
CA ALA A 172 8.25 0.85 4.30
C ALA A 172 9.10 0.44 5.51
N TYR A 173 9.09 -0.85 5.88
CA TYR A 173 9.87 -1.35 7.00
C TYR A 173 11.38 -1.10 6.85
N LEU A 174 11.94 -1.43 5.67
CA LEU A 174 13.37 -1.25 5.40
C LEU A 174 13.78 0.22 5.44
N PHE A 175 12.96 1.10 4.86
CA PHE A 175 13.20 2.53 4.89
C PHE A 175 13.12 3.09 6.32
N PHE A 176 12.09 2.73 7.08
CA PHE A 176 11.89 3.23 8.45
C PHE A 176 12.92 2.69 9.44
N SER A 177 13.44 1.48 9.20
CA SER A 177 14.52 0.88 9.99
C SER A 177 15.91 1.41 9.62
N GLY A 178 16.02 2.25 8.59
CA GLY A 178 17.30 2.81 8.12
C GLY A 178 18.12 1.88 7.22
N CYS A 179 17.59 0.72 6.81
CA CYS A 179 18.25 -0.19 5.88
C CYS A 179 18.07 0.29 4.43
N LEU A 180 18.79 1.35 4.04
CA LEU A 180 18.63 2.00 2.74
C LEU A 180 18.98 1.09 1.55
N MET A 181 19.99 0.23 1.68
CA MET A 181 20.35 -0.70 0.59
C MET A 181 19.23 -1.71 0.33
N GLY A 182 18.67 -2.31 1.39
CA GLY A 182 17.52 -3.20 1.27
C GLY A 182 16.32 -2.48 0.67
N TYR A 183 16.04 -1.26 1.14
CA TYR A 183 14.95 -0.42 0.61
C TYR A 183 15.08 -0.21 -0.91
N VAL A 184 16.26 0.19 -1.39
CA VAL A 184 16.52 0.44 -2.81
C VAL A 184 16.36 -0.81 -3.67
N VAL A 185 16.83 -1.97 -3.18
CA VAL A 185 16.68 -3.25 -3.88
C VAL A 185 15.21 -3.65 -3.98
N VAL A 186 14.46 -3.59 -2.88
CA VAL A 186 13.03 -3.92 -2.87
C VAL A 186 12.24 -2.94 -3.71
N LEU A 187 12.56 -1.64 -3.65
CA LEU A 187 11.93 -0.64 -4.49
C LEU A 187 12.21 -0.91 -5.97
N GLY A 188 13.45 -1.25 -6.34
CA GLY A 188 13.82 -1.63 -7.70
C GLY A 188 13.06 -2.86 -8.22
N ILE A 189 12.85 -3.87 -7.36
CA ILE A 189 11.99 -5.02 -7.69
C ILE A 189 10.56 -4.56 -7.94
N TRP A 190 10.01 -3.74 -7.04
CA TRP A 190 8.63 -3.28 -7.17
C TRP A 190 8.41 -2.41 -8.41
N THR A 191 9.34 -1.49 -8.70
CA THR A 191 9.29 -0.63 -9.90
C THR A 191 9.50 -1.39 -11.19
N SER A 192 10.19 -2.54 -11.13
CA SER A 192 10.29 -3.43 -12.28
C SER A 192 8.97 -4.12 -12.61
N TRP A 193 8.01 -4.23 -11.69
CA TRP A 193 6.70 -4.85 -11.96
C TRP A 193 5.66 -3.83 -12.40
N THR A 194 5.74 -2.62 -11.87
CA THR A 194 4.86 -1.51 -12.22
C THR A 194 5.62 -0.21 -12.05
N VAL A 195 5.45 0.75 -12.96
CA VAL A 195 6.29 1.97 -12.97
C VAL A 195 5.95 2.91 -11.81
N TYR A 196 4.71 2.88 -11.31
CA TYR A 196 4.17 3.85 -10.35
C TYR A 196 5.02 4.07 -9.08
N PRO A 197 5.48 3.03 -8.35
CA PRO A 197 6.30 3.20 -7.14
C PRO A 197 7.62 3.96 -7.37
N ALA A 198 8.06 4.20 -8.60
CA ALA A 198 9.35 4.84 -8.86
C ALA A 198 9.43 6.28 -8.32
N ILE A 199 8.29 6.93 -8.06
CA ILE A 199 8.27 8.23 -7.36
C ILE A 199 8.93 8.16 -5.97
N LEU A 200 8.97 6.99 -5.33
CA LEU A 200 9.61 6.78 -4.02
C LEU A 200 11.13 6.91 -4.08
N PHE A 201 11.77 6.80 -5.25
CA PHE A 201 13.20 7.10 -5.38
C PHE A 201 13.52 8.56 -5.06
N ASN A 202 12.55 9.48 -5.21
CA ASN A 202 12.76 10.90 -4.90
C ASN A 202 13.14 11.15 -3.43
N ILE A 203 12.76 10.25 -2.53
CA ILE A 203 13.05 10.34 -1.10
C ILE A 203 14.55 10.32 -0.84
N LEU A 204 15.33 9.64 -1.68
CA LEU A 204 16.79 9.58 -1.56
C LEU A 204 17.44 10.96 -1.68
N PHE A 205 16.82 11.91 -2.40
CA PHE A 205 17.31 13.29 -2.51
C PHE A 205 17.05 14.15 -1.27
N VAL A 206 16.16 13.71 -0.38
CA VAL A 206 15.85 14.40 0.88
C VAL A 206 16.73 13.90 2.01
N LEU A 207 17.23 12.67 1.91
CA LEU A 207 18.18 12.14 2.88
C LEU A 207 19.51 12.91 2.77
N ASP A 208 20.07 13.33 3.91
CA ASP A 208 21.38 14.00 4.02
C ASP A 208 22.54 13.03 3.72
N LEU A 209 22.57 12.49 2.50
CA LEU A 209 23.56 11.54 2.02
C LEU A 209 24.67 12.24 1.24
N PRO A 210 25.94 11.82 1.37
CA PRO A 210 26.99 12.31 0.51
C PRO A 210 26.71 11.91 -0.95
N LYS A 211 27.02 12.81 -1.90
CA LYS A 211 26.73 12.62 -3.34
C LYS A 211 27.15 11.26 -3.89
N ARG A 212 28.28 10.72 -3.42
CA ARG A 212 28.77 9.38 -3.80
C ARG A 212 27.81 8.27 -3.36
N GLN A 213 27.29 8.31 -2.12
CA GLN A 213 26.34 7.30 -1.64
C GLN A 213 25.00 7.42 -2.34
N LEU A 214 24.50 8.65 -2.57
CA LEU A 214 23.30 8.87 -3.37
C LEU A 214 23.43 8.25 -4.78
N GLY A 215 24.57 8.48 -5.45
CA GLY A 215 24.86 7.88 -6.76
C GLY A 215 24.92 6.35 -6.71
N ILE A 216 25.47 5.76 -5.65
CA ILE A 216 25.48 4.29 -5.45
C ILE A 216 24.06 3.77 -5.30
N TYR A 217 23.22 4.37 -4.44
CA TYR A 217 21.85 3.91 -4.24
C TYR A 217 21.00 4.04 -5.51
N LEU A 218 21.08 5.16 -6.23
CA LEU A 218 20.40 5.32 -7.51
C LEU A 218 20.91 4.31 -8.55
N GLY A 219 22.23 4.10 -8.60
CA GLY A 219 22.86 3.10 -9.48
C GLY A 219 22.40 1.68 -9.18
N VAL A 220 22.32 1.29 -7.91
CA VAL A 220 21.80 -0.03 -7.49
C VAL A 220 20.32 -0.17 -7.83
N GLY A 221 19.51 0.85 -7.56
CA GLY A 221 18.08 0.84 -7.91
C GLY A 221 17.88 0.64 -9.41
N LEU A 222 18.62 1.39 -10.23
CA LEU A 222 18.61 1.23 -11.69
C LEU A 222 19.10 -0.15 -12.12
N ALA A 223 20.19 -0.65 -11.52
CA ALA A 223 20.74 -1.98 -11.84
C ALA A 223 19.75 -3.11 -11.53
N VAL A 224 18.97 -3.01 -10.44
CA VAL A 224 17.94 -4.00 -10.11
C VAL A 224 16.80 -3.95 -11.11
N VAL A 225 16.31 -2.75 -11.46
CA VAL A 225 15.25 -2.59 -12.47
C VAL A 225 15.68 -3.16 -13.82
N THR A 226 16.90 -2.85 -14.27
CA THR A 226 17.42 -3.36 -15.56
C THR A 226 17.69 -4.85 -15.51
N ALA A 227 18.19 -5.40 -14.40
CA ALA A 227 18.40 -6.82 -14.23
C ALA A 227 17.08 -7.61 -14.34
N ILE A 228 16.03 -7.19 -13.64
CA ILE A 228 14.73 -7.88 -13.68
C ILE A 228 14.05 -7.71 -15.04
N SER A 229 14.12 -6.51 -15.63
CA SER A 229 13.61 -6.28 -16.99
C SER A 229 14.36 -7.13 -18.02
N SER A 230 15.65 -7.38 -17.82
CA SER A 230 16.42 -8.32 -18.65
C SER A 230 15.90 -9.75 -18.45
N VAL A 231 15.68 -10.20 -17.21
CA VAL A 231 15.09 -11.53 -16.93
C VAL A 231 13.72 -11.69 -17.59
N HIS A 232 12.88 -10.64 -17.59
CA HIS A 232 11.61 -10.63 -18.31
C HIS A 232 11.80 -10.86 -19.81
N PHE A 233 12.75 -10.15 -20.43
CA PHE A 233 13.08 -10.30 -21.84
C PHE A 233 13.62 -11.70 -22.16
N TRP A 234 14.56 -12.22 -21.37
CA TRP A 234 15.12 -13.56 -21.56
C TRP A 234 14.05 -14.66 -21.40
N SER A 235 13.12 -14.50 -20.46
CA SER A 235 12.06 -15.49 -20.22
C SER A 235 11.01 -15.54 -21.33
N GLN A 236 10.73 -14.42 -21.99
CA GLN A 236 9.68 -14.34 -23.02
C GLN A 236 10.25 -14.43 -24.44
N GLY A 237 11.51 -14.08 -24.65
CA GLY A 237 12.13 -14.02 -25.98
C GLY A 237 11.61 -12.88 -26.86
N SER A 238 10.72 -12.01 -26.35
CA SER A 238 10.15 -10.87 -27.07
C SER A 238 10.02 -9.64 -26.16
N LEU A 239 9.87 -8.46 -26.77
CA LEU A 239 9.58 -7.20 -26.07
C LEU A 239 8.08 -6.87 -26.02
N GLU A 240 7.21 -7.78 -26.49
CA GLU A 240 5.76 -7.55 -26.55
C GLU A 240 5.16 -7.31 -25.16
N PHE A 241 5.76 -7.90 -24.12
CA PHE A 241 5.35 -7.66 -22.73
C PHE A 241 5.45 -6.19 -22.32
N LEU A 242 6.29 -5.38 -22.99
CA LEU A 242 6.40 -3.95 -22.71
C LEU A 242 5.10 -3.21 -23.04
N ASP A 243 4.48 -3.51 -24.18
CA ASP A 243 3.22 -2.88 -24.57
C ASP A 243 2.10 -3.34 -23.66
N SER A 244 1.96 -4.65 -23.48
CA SER A 244 0.83 -5.26 -22.76
C SER A 244 0.89 -5.07 -21.24
N SER A 245 2.08 -4.93 -20.64
CA SER A 245 2.24 -4.75 -19.18
C SER A 245 2.47 -3.29 -18.76
N TYR A 246 3.34 -2.55 -19.44
CA TYR A 246 3.75 -1.20 -19.00
C TYR A 246 3.04 -0.10 -19.78
N PHE A 247 3.11 -0.10 -21.12
CA PHE A 247 2.42 0.93 -21.90
C PHE A 247 0.91 0.83 -21.73
N TYR A 248 0.35 -0.36 -21.60
CA TYR A 248 -1.06 -0.56 -21.26
C TYR A 248 -1.48 0.22 -20.01
N MET A 249 -0.68 0.14 -18.94
CA MET A 249 -0.92 0.88 -17.69
C MET A 249 -0.67 2.39 -17.85
N LEU A 250 0.36 2.80 -18.62
CA LEU A 250 0.69 4.22 -18.81
C LEU A 250 -0.26 4.95 -19.75
N THR A 251 -0.89 4.24 -20.69
CA THR A 251 -1.85 4.80 -21.65
C THR A 251 -3.30 4.65 -21.20
N PHE A 252 -3.52 4.08 -20.01
CA PHE A 252 -4.84 3.85 -19.44
C PHE A 252 -5.79 3.16 -20.44
N LYS A 253 -5.29 2.20 -21.23
CA LYS A 253 -6.10 1.49 -22.24
C LYS A 253 -7.22 0.68 -21.60
N ASP A 254 -7.02 0.26 -20.35
CA ASP A 254 -8.04 -0.40 -19.53
C ASP A 254 -9.19 0.55 -19.18
N ILE A 255 -10.39 0.22 -19.65
CA ILE A 255 -11.63 0.90 -19.28
C ILE A 255 -12.55 0.00 -18.45
N THR A 256 -12.05 -1.14 -17.96
CA THR A 256 -12.82 -2.00 -17.07
C THR A 256 -13.16 -1.26 -15.78
N PRO A 257 -14.40 -1.40 -15.27
CA PRO A 257 -14.79 -0.72 -14.06
C PRO A 257 -13.92 -1.12 -12.87
N ASN A 258 -13.43 -0.13 -12.14
CA ASN A 258 -12.58 -0.33 -10.96
C ASN A 258 -12.73 0.85 -9.98
N VAL A 259 -11.94 0.86 -8.91
CA VAL A 259 -12.00 1.89 -7.86
C VAL A 259 -11.22 3.16 -8.23
N GLY A 260 -10.43 3.13 -9.31
CA GLY A 260 -9.54 4.20 -9.73
C GLY A 260 -10.21 5.36 -10.46
N LEU A 261 -9.39 6.35 -10.81
CA LEU A 261 -9.81 7.60 -11.45
C LEU A 261 -10.08 7.48 -12.95
N TYR A 262 -9.40 6.54 -13.62
CA TYR A 262 -9.19 6.65 -15.07
C TYR A 262 -10.26 5.96 -15.91
N TRP A 263 -10.73 4.79 -15.51
CA TRP A 263 -11.57 3.93 -16.36
C TRP A 263 -12.78 4.69 -16.92
N TYR A 264 -13.55 5.36 -16.06
CA TYR A 264 -14.76 6.06 -16.49
C TYR A 264 -14.49 7.45 -17.07
N PHE A 265 -13.38 8.09 -16.67
CA PHE A 265 -12.95 9.34 -17.27
C PHE A 265 -12.65 9.12 -18.76
N PHE A 266 -11.87 8.08 -19.08
CA PHE A 266 -11.52 7.74 -20.46
C PHE A 266 -12.65 7.11 -21.27
N VAL A 267 -13.71 6.60 -20.62
CA VAL A 267 -14.96 6.23 -21.30
C VAL A 267 -15.73 7.46 -21.80
N GLN A 268 -15.67 8.58 -21.08
CA GLN A 268 -16.42 9.80 -21.42
C GLN A 268 -15.68 10.72 -22.38
N VAL A 269 -14.36 10.67 -22.39
CA VAL A 269 -13.53 11.52 -23.25
C VAL A 269 -13.60 11.03 -24.69
N PHE A 270 -13.81 11.96 -25.63
CA PHE A 270 -13.72 11.65 -27.06
C PHE A 270 -12.32 11.16 -27.43
N ASP A 271 -12.25 10.15 -28.29
CA ASP A 271 -10.99 9.52 -28.73
C ASP A 271 -9.97 10.54 -29.23
N HIS A 272 -10.42 11.59 -29.92
CA HIS A 272 -9.57 12.68 -30.41
C HIS A 272 -8.74 13.38 -29.32
N PHE A 273 -9.28 13.50 -28.10
CA PHE A 273 -8.60 14.15 -26.96
C PHE A 273 -7.88 13.16 -26.04
N ARG A 274 -7.97 11.85 -26.31
CA ARG A 274 -7.44 10.81 -25.42
C ARG A 274 -5.95 10.99 -25.14
N GLU A 275 -5.15 11.19 -26.18
CA GLU A 275 -3.69 11.36 -26.05
C GLU A 275 -3.31 12.58 -25.21
N PHE A 276 -4.05 13.69 -25.36
CA PHE A 276 -3.84 14.90 -24.55
C PHE A 276 -4.05 14.62 -23.06
N TYR A 277 -5.13 13.92 -22.69
CA TYR A 277 -5.40 13.59 -21.30
C TYR A 277 -4.44 12.54 -20.74
N VAL A 278 -4.05 11.54 -21.53
CA VAL A 278 -3.01 10.57 -21.14
C VAL A 278 -1.73 11.31 -20.76
N LEU A 279 -1.26 12.21 -21.63
CA LEU A 279 -0.06 13.01 -21.36
C LEU A 279 -0.24 13.89 -20.11
N THR A 280 -1.40 14.54 -19.97
CA THR A 280 -1.68 15.42 -18.82
C THR A 280 -1.61 14.66 -17.49
N PHE A 281 -2.26 13.50 -17.38
CA PHE A 281 -2.22 12.70 -16.15
C PHE A 281 -0.82 12.14 -15.87
N MET A 282 -0.10 11.70 -16.90
CA MET A 282 1.28 11.22 -16.77
C MET A 282 2.20 12.34 -16.28
N THR A 283 2.16 13.50 -16.92
CA THR A 283 2.95 14.66 -16.49
C THR A 283 2.60 15.05 -15.06
N PHE A 284 1.31 15.10 -14.72
CA PHE A 284 0.89 15.43 -13.36
C PHE A 284 1.46 14.46 -12.32
N TYR A 285 1.34 13.15 -12.56
CA TYR A 285 1.83 12.11 -11.65
C TYR A 285 3.34 12.21 -11.39
N TRP A 286 4.13 12.37 -12.45
CA TRP A 286 5.60 12.44 -12.32
C TRP A 286 6.09 13.81 -11.83
N PHE A 287 5.31 14.87 -12.03
CA PHE A 287 5.67 16.22 -11.63
C PHE A 287 5.39 16.50 -10.15
N VAL A 288 4.24 16.08 -9.61
CA VAL A 288 3.84 16.37 -8.20
C VAL A 288 4.87 15.96 -7.13
N PRO A 289 5.60 14.83 -7.26
CA PRO A 289 6.66 14.48 -6.31
C PRO A 289 7.79 15.51 -6.22
N VAL A 290 8.09 16.24 -7.29
CA VAL A 290 9.22 17.20 -7.34
C VAL A 290 9.05 18.35 -6.33
N PRO A 291 7.97 19.16 -6.38
CA PRO A 291 7.78 20.22 -5.39
C PRO A 291 7.62 19.65 -3.98
N LEU A 292 6.95 18.50 -3.79
CA LEU A 292 6.83 17.86 -2.47
C LEU A 292 8.20 17.49 -1.87
N THR A 293 9.11 16.94 -2.69
CA THR A 293 10.50 16.63 -2.30
C THR A 293 11.27 17.88 -1.92
N MET A 294 11.08 18.98 -2.66
CA MET A 294 11.73 20.25 -2.37
C MET A 294 11.20 20.90 -1.09
N SER A 295 9.90 20.74 -0.83
CA SER A 295 9.19 21.35 0.29
C SER A 295 9.34 20.59 1.62
N ILE A 296 9.19 19.27 1.61
CA ILE A 296 9.15 18.43 2.81
C ILE A 296 10.51 17.77 3.02
N ARG A 297 11.49 18.55 3.47
CA ARG A 297 12.84 18.05 3.73
C ARG A 297 13.07 17.55 5.16
N GLY A 298 12.31 18.08 6.13
CA GLY A 298 12.51 17.83 7.55
C GLY A 298 11.95 16.50 8.05
N ASP A 299 11.03 15.86 7.31
CA ASP A 299 10.49 14.54 7.68
C ASP A 299 10.36 13.60 6.48
N PRO A 300 11.42 12.84 6.16
CA PRO A 300 11.40 11.93 5.01
C PRO A 300 10.45 10.73 5.20
N HIS A 301 10.05 10.41 6.45
CA HIS A 301 9.05 9.37 6.73
C HIS A 301 7.64 9.79 6.32
N LEU A 302 7.27 11.05 6.60
CA LEU A 302 5.99 11.59 6.15
C LEU A 302 5.96 11.70 4.62
N LEU A 303 7.05 12.17 4.01
CA LEU A 303 7.17 12.24 2.56
C LEU A 303 7.01 10.85 1.90
N PHE A 304 7.60 9.80 2.50
CA PHE A 304 7.41 8.42 2.06
C PHE A 304 5.93 8.01 2.04
N TRP A 305 5.21 8.29 3.12
CA TRP A 305 3.78 7.97 3.21
C TRP A 305 2.94 8.77 2.20
N LEU A 306 3.24 10.06 1.99
CA LEU A 306 2.57 10.88 0.97
C LEU A 306 2.79 10.34 -0.45
N PHE A 307 3.99 9.86 -0.77
CA PHE A 307 4.27 9.23 -2.07
C PHE A 307 3.60 7.88 -2.23
N LEU A 308 3.55 7.04 -1.19
CA LEU A 308 2.75 5.81 -1.24
C LEU A 308 1.26 6.09 -1.49
N LEU A 309 0.72 7.12 -0.84
CA LEU A 309 -0.65 7.56 -1.03
C LEU A 309 -0.88 8.09 -2.44
N LEU A 310 0.02 8.91 -2.97
CA LEU A 310 -0.03 9.41 -4.35
C LEU A 310 0.02 8.27 -5.36
N SER A 311 0.93 7.30 -5.18
CA SER A 311 1.02 6.09 -6.01
C SER A 311 -0.28 5.29 -5.98
N SER A 312 -0.95 5.19 -4.83
CA SER A 312 -2.22 4.47 -4.69
C SER A 312 -3.40 5.18 -5.38
N VAL A 313 -3.44 6.52 -5.32
CA VAL A 313 -4.50 7.33 -5.96
C VAL A 313 -4.39 7.30 -7.49
N PHE A 314 -3.17 7.44 -8.01
CA PHE A 314 -2.90 7.54 -9.45
C PHE A 314 -2.63 6.18 -10.11
N PHE A 315 -2.81 5.07 -9.40
CA PHE A 315 -2.71 3.75 -10.02
C PHE A 315 -3.90 3.52 -11.00
N PRO A 316 -3.69 2.98 -12.22
CA PRO A 316 -4.72 2.86 -13.27
C PRO A 316 -5.91 1.97 -12.94
N SER A 317 -5.63 0.77 -12.44
CA SER A 317 -6.64 -0.27 -12.19
C SER A 317 -6.55 -0.78 -10.74
N PRO A 318 -6.77 0.09 -9.73
CA PRO A 318 -6.61 -0.26 -8.33
C PRO A 318 -7.83 -1.03 -7.81
N THR A 319 -7.58 -1.86 -6.81
CA THR A 319 -8.60 -2.43 -5.94
C THR A 319 -8.60 -1.69 -4.61
N LEU A 320 -9.62 -1.89 -3.76
CA LEU A 320 -9.59 -1.37 -2.39
C LEU A 320 -8.38 -1.86 -1.60
N ASN A 321 -7.83 -3.03 -1.94
CA ASN A 321 -6.70 -3.62 -1.24
C ASN A 321 -5.40 -2.83 -1.45
N THR A 322 -5.21 -2.16 -2.58
CA THR A 322 -3.95 -1.46 -2.89
C THR A 322 -3.69 -0.28 -1.96
N ALA A 323 -4.74 0.30 -1.38
CA ALA A 323 -4.62 1.41 -0.43
C ALA A 323 -4.48 0.96 1.05
N THR A 324 -4.64 -0.34 1.36
CA THR A 324 -4.73 -0.83 2.75
C THR A 324 -3.43 -0.63 3.54
N VAL A 325 -2.27 -0.82 2.91
CA VAL A 325 -0.96 -0.57 3.53
C VAL A 325 -0.80 0.92 3.87
N VAL A 326 -1.20 1.80 2.95
CA VAL A 326 -1.13 3.25 3.13
C VAL A 326 -2.03 3.71 4.27
N PHE A 327 -3.27 3.24 4.31
CA PHE A 327 -4.19 3.54 5.42
C PHE A 327 -3.68 2.99 6.74
N SER A 328 -3.02 1.82 6.73
CA SER A 328 -2.46 1.24 7.95
C SER A 328 -1.26 2.02 8.49
N LEU A 329 -0.48 2.68 7.63
CA LEU A 329 0.63 3.53 8.08
C LEU A 329 0.16 4.89 8.63
N TRP A 330 -1.04 5.35 8.25
CA TRP A 330 -1.55 6.67 8.61
C TRP A 330 -1.58 6.96 10.13
N PRO A 331 -1.98 6.04 11.03
CA PRO A 331 -2.00 6.27 12.47
C PRO A 331 -0.63 6.65 13.08
N ILE A 332 0.48 6.28 12.45
CA ILE A 332 1.83 6.71 12.87
C ILE A 332 1.92 8.24 12.82
N PHE A 333 1.43 8.83 11.73
CA PHE A 333 1.46 10.29 11.50
C PHE A 333 0.34 11.03 12.22
N LEU A 334 -0.83 10.40 12.39
CA LEU A 334 -1.88 10.93 13.27
C LEU A 334 -1.35 11.08 14.70
N LYS A 335 -0.58 10.11 15.19
CA LYS A 335 0.01 10.20 16.53
C LYS A 335 1.14 11.23 16.60
N ARG A 336 2.00 11.30 15.57
CA ARG A 336 3.12 12.26 15.51
C ARG A 336 2.66 13.72 15.44
N TYR A 337 1.56 13.98 14.74
CA TYR A 337 1.10 15.34 14.43
C TYR A 337 -0.33 15.63 14.90
N GLY A 338 -0.82 14.91 15.90
CA GLY A 338 -2.25 14.83 16.26
C GLY A 338 -2.96 16.18 16.45
N GLU A 339 -2.25 17.20 16.92
CA GLU A 339 -2.81 18.54 17.16
C GLU A 339 -3.15 19.33 15.88
N TYR A 340 -2.59 18.93 14.73
CA TYR A 340 -2.66 19.73 13.51
C TYR A 340 -3.60 19.17 12.45
N TRP A 341 -4.01 17.91 12.57
CA TRP A 341 -4.93 17.29 11.62
C TRP A 341 -6.31 17.92 11.73
N ARG A 342 -6.86 18.41 10.61
CA ARG A 342 -8.14 19.15 10.62
C ARG A 342 -9.27 18.38 9.98
N TYR A 343 -8.97 17.60 8.94
CA TYR A 343 -9.99 16.97 8.10
C TYR A 343 -10.15 15.48 8.38
N THR A 344 -9.49 14.93 9.41
CA THR A 344 -9.51 13.48 9.72
C THR A 344 -10.91 12.90 9.80
N LEU A 345 -11.83 13.52 10.56
CA LEU A 345 -13.20 13.02 10.70
C LEU A 345 -13.94 13.02 9.35
N LEU A 346 -13.82 14.11 8.59
CA LEU A 346 -14.45 14.25 7.28
C LEU A 346 -13.92 13.21 6.30
N ILE A 347 -12.59 13.03 6.25
CA ILE A 347 -11.92 12.06 5.39
C ILE A 347 -12.36 10.64 5.75
N VAL A 348 -12.28 10.25 7.03
CA VAL A 348 -12.65 8.90 7.48
C VAL A 348 -14.13 8.63 7.21
N ALA A 349 -15.01 9.56 7.55
CA ALA A 349 -16.44 9.42 7.30
C ALA A 349 -16.73 9.28 5.80
N THR A 350 -16.06 10.06 4.95
CA THR A 350 -16.19 9.98 3.49
C THR A 350 -15.72 8.62 2.98
N ILE A 351 -14.53 8.16 3.37
CA ILE A 351 -13.98 6.86 2.95
C ILE A 351 -14.91 5.72 3.37
N VAL A 352 -15.34 5.69 4.64
CA VAL A 352 -16.26 4.65 5.13
C VAL A 352 -17.58 4.69 4.35
N THR A 353 -18.15 5.87 4.15
CA THR A 353 -19.38 6.04 3.37
C THR A 353 -19.19 5.52 1.94
N CYS A 354 -18.11 5.90 1.27
CA CYS A 354 -17.82 5.43 -0.08
C CYS A 354 -17.64 3.90 -0.15
N VAL A 355 -16.86 3.30 0.75
CA VAL A 355 -16.64 1.84 0.79
C VAL A 355 -17.96 1.10 1.05
N THR A 356 -18.87 1.64 1.84
CA THR A 356 -20.21 1.05 2.04
C THR A 356 -21.15 1.23 0.86
N LEU A 357 -21.05 2.36 0.14
CA LEU A 357 -21.92 2.67 -1.00
C LEU A 357 -21.47 2.02 -2.30
N MET A 358 -20.16 1.83 -2.52
CA MET A 358 -19.59 1.14 -3.69
C MET A 358 -20.36 -0.15 -4.00
N PRO A 359 -20.56 -1.07 -3.03
CA PRO A 359 -21.20 -2.32 -3.36
C PRO A 359 -22.68 -2.23 -3.67
N VAL A 360 -23.36 -1.25 -3.09
CA VAL A 360 -24.77 -0.93 -3.37
C VAL A 360 -24.88 -0.38 -4.78
N MET A 361 -24.03 0.59 -5.15
CA MET A 361 -24.05 1.20 -6.48
C MET A 361 -23.67 0.19 -7.56
N TRP A 362 -22.72 -0.70 -7.30
CA TRP A 362 -22.38 -1.80 -8.20
C TRP A 362 -23.56 -2.73 -8.44
N HIS A 363 -24.24 -3.16 -7.37
CA HIS A 363 -25.42 -4.00 -7.49
C HIS A 363 -26.56 -3.29 -8.24
N MET A 364 -26.79 -2.01 -7.95
CA MET A 364 -27.81 -1.21 -8.64
C MET A 364 -27.57 -1.11 -10.13
N TRP A 365 -26.29 -1.00 -10.53
CA TRP A 365 -25.90 -0.91 -11.92
C TRP A 365 -25.93 -2.27 -12.64
N MET A 366 -25.23 -3.26 -12.09
CA MET A 366 -25.00 -4.53 -12.78
C MET A 366 -26.12 -5.56 -12.60
N VAL A 367 -26.75 -5.61 -11.43
CA VAL A 367 -27.70 -6.68 -11.09
C VAL A 367 -29.14 -6.22 -11.26
N SER A 368 -29.52 -5.10 -10.64
CA SER A 368 -30.90 -4.61 -10.70
C SER A 368 -31.18 -3.66 -11.87
N SER A 369 -30.14 -3.26 -12.62
CA SER A 369 -30.22 -2.32 -13.76
C SER A 369 -31.01 -1.03 -13.46
N SER A 370 -31.10 -0.65 -12.20
CA SER A 370 -31.83 0.52 -11.71
C SER A 370 -30.91 1.74 -11.54
N GLY A 371 -29.60 1.54 -11.68
CA GLY A 371 -28.58 2.57 -11.66
C GLY A 371 -27.71 2.56 -12.92
N ASN A 372 -27.06 3.68 -13.22
CA ASN A 372 -26.06 3.80 -14.29
C ASN A 372 -24.65 3.80 -13.68
N ALA A 373 -23.65 3.39 -14.46
CA ALA A 373 -22.21 3.49 -14.20
C ALA A 373 -21.80 4.83 -13.54
N ASN A 374 -22.43 5.94 -13.94
CA ASN A 374 -22.22 7.26 -13.33
C ASN A 374 -22.32 7.24 -11.79
N PHE A 375 -23.26 6.49 -11.21
CA PHE A 375 -23.42 6.45 -9.76
C PHE A 375 -22.28 5.71 -9.07
N TYR A 376 -21.87 4.57 -9.64
CA TYR A 376 -20.72 3.82 -9.13
C TYR A 376 -19.44 4.65 -9.25
N PHE A 377 -19.20 5.26 -10.41
CA PHE A 377 -18.06 6.15 -10.61
C PHE A 377 -18.09 7.38 -9.70
N GLY A 378 -19.26 7.97 -9.44
CA GLY A 378 -19.38 9.10 -8.51
C GLY A 378 -18.90 8.76 -7.09
N VAL A 379 -19.20 7.55 -6.62
CA VAL A 379 -18.72 7.05 -5.32
C VAL A 379 -17.21 6.78 -5.35
N THR A 380 -16.68 6.14 -6.39
CA THR A 380 -15.24 5.89 -6.49
C THR A 380 -14.44 7.18 -6.67
N LEU A 381 -14.96 8.16 -7.41
CA LEU A 381 -14.37 9.48 -7.54
C LEU A 381 -14.33 10.21 -6.19
N THR A 382 -15.41 10.16 -5.42
CA THR A 382 -15.47 10.75 -4.07
C THR A 382 -14.47 10.09 -3.12
N TYR A 383 -14.30 8.76 -3.21
CA TYR A 383 -13.27 8.02 -2.47
C TYR A 383 -11.85 8.49 -2.83
N ASN A 384 -11.54 8.65 -4.12
CA ASN A 384 -10.23 9.16 -4.53
C ASN A 384 -10.00 10.63 -4.14
N ILE A 385 -11.05 11.46 -4.19
CA ILE A 385 -10.99 12.84 -3.68
C ILE A 385 -10.65 12.84 -2.19
N ALA A 386 -11.26 11.96 -1.39
CA ALA A 386 -10.92 11.84 0.03
C ALA A 386 -9.44 11.43 0.25
N MET A 387 -8.91 10.53 -0.57
CA MET A 387 -7.48 10.19 -0.54
C MET A 387 -6.58 11.36 -0.97
N ILE A 388 -6.99 12.19 -1.93
CA ILE A 388 -6.27 13.43 -2.28
C ILE A 388 -6.31 14.42 -1.11
N TYR A 389 -7.45 14.56 -0.42
CA TYR A 389 -7.53 15.37 0.80
C TYR A 389 -6.61 14.87 1.90
N MET A 390 -6.33 13.56 1.99
CA MET A 390 -5.29 13.06 2.90
C MET A 390 -3.89 13.53 2.52
N VAL A 391 -3.56 13.62 1.23
CA VAL A 391 -2.28 14.19 0.77
C VAL A 391 -2.18 15.67 1.15
N ILE A 392 -3.28 16.42 0.92
CA ILE A 392 -3.35 17.86 1.23
C ILE A 392 -3.24 18.10 2.75
N ASP A 393 -4.01 17.38 3.57
CA ASP A 393 -4.00 17.53 5.03
C ASP A 393 -2.64 17.09 5.60
N GLY A 394 -2.06 15.99 5.12
CA GLY A 394 -0.72 15.55 5.52
C GLY A 394 0.37 16.57 5.18
N THR A 395 0.29 17.21 4.01
CA THR A 395 1.21 18.29 3.62
C THR A 395 1.01 19.54 4.48
N PHE A 396 -0.25 19.92 4.73
CA PHE A 396 -0.61 21.06 5.57
C PHE A 396 -0.09 20.90 7.01
N VAL A 397 -0.30 19.72 7.59
CA VAL A 397 0.13 19.35 8.94
C VAL A 397 1.63 19.53 9.12
N TYR A 398 2.43 19.08 8.15
CA TYR A 398 3.88 19.26 8.17
C TYR A 398 4.27 20.74 8.23
N PHE A 399 3.72 21.57 7.34
CA PHE A 399 4.05 22.98 7.31
C PHE A 399 3.57 23.72 8.56
N ARG A 400 2.44 23.29 9.13
CA ARG A 400 1.92 23.86 10.38
C ARG A 400 2.86 23.57 11.55
N ASP A 401 3.37 22.35 11.66
CA ASP A 401 4.36 21.96 12.67
C ASP A 401 5.64 22.79 12.55
N GLN A 402 6.20 22.89 11.34
CA GLN A 402 7.40 23.71 11.06
C GLN A 402 7.21 25.18 11.42
N THR A 403 6.04 25.76 11.11
CA THR A 403 5.73 27.15 11.44
C THR A 403 5.66 27.37 12.96
N ASN A 404 5.09 26.41 13.68
CA ASN A 404 5.01 26.49 15.14
C ASN A 404 6.38 26.38 15.81
N ASP A 405 7.26 25.50 15.32
CA ASP A 405 8.62 25.37 15.83
C ASP A 405 9.44 26.64 15.56
N TYR A 406 9.32 27.22 14.36
CA TYR A 406 9.92 28.51 14.05
C TYR A 406 9.42 29.63 14.98
N PHE A 407 8.11 29.69 15.25
CA PHE A 407 7.54 30.70 16.14
C PHE A 407 7.98 30.52 17.61
N LYS A 408 8.13 29.27 18.07
CA LYS A 408 8.67 28.97 19.41
C LYS A 408 10.12 29.47 19.55
N ASP A 409 10.98 29.18 18.56
CA ASP A 409 12.38 29.63 18.55
C ASP A 409 12.48 31.16 18.43
N TRP A 410 11.65 31.78 17.59
CA TRP A 410 11.56 33.23 17.49
C TRP A 410 11.18 33.86 18.85
N LYS A 411 10.17 33.30 19.53
CA LYS A 411 9.72 33.76 20.85
C LYS A 411 10.80 33.61 21.92
N SER A 412 11.54 32.50 21.95
CA SER A 412 12.65 32.34 22.90
C SER A 412 13.77 33.34 22.66
N ARG A 413 14.10 33.64 21.41
CA ARG A 413 15.16 34.62 21.08
C ARG A 413 14.79 36.07 21.37
N HIS A 414 13.52 36.46 21.18
CA HIS A 414 13.10 37.87 21.27
C HIS A 414 12.36 38.22 22.56
N MET A 415 11.71 37.26 23.23
CA MET A 415 11.03 37.48 24.52
C MET A 415 11.80 36.89 25.71
N GLY A 416 12.82 36.05 25.48
CA GLY A 416 13.62 35.40 26.53
C GLY A 416 14.54 36.35 27.34
N PHE A 417 14.69 37.61 26.92
CA PHE A 417 15.46 38.64 27.64
C PHE A 417 14.63 39.44 28.67
N ALA A 418 13.33 39.17 28.83
CA ALA A 418 12.46 39.97 29.69
C ALA A 418 12.41 39.56 31.19
N TYR A 419 13.14 38.52 31.61
CA TYR A 419 13.13 38.04 33.01
C TYR A 419 14.52 37.98 33.66
N ALA A 420 15.39 38.94 33.33
CA ALA A 420 16.64 39.19 34.05
C ALA A 420 16.62 40.54 34.77
N PHE A 421 15.49 40.89 35.40
CA PHE A 421 15.41 41.96 36.39
C PHE A 421 14.26 41.63 37.36
N HIS A 422 14.59 40.98 38.48
CA HIS A 422 14.27 41.46 39.83
C HIS A 422 14.91 40.59 40.91
#